data_AF-A0AAN6THY1-F1
#
_entry.id   AF-A0AAN6THY1-F1
#
_cell.length_a   1.000
_cell.length_b   1.000
_cell.length_c   1.000
_cell.angle_alpha   90.00
_cell.angle_beta   90.00
_cell.angle_gamma   90.00
#
_symmetry.space_group_name_H-M   'P 1'
#
loop_
_entity.id
_entity.type
_entity.pdbx_description
1 polymer ?
#
loop_
_entity_poly.entity_id
_entity_poly.type
_entity_poly.pdbx_seq_one_letter_code
_entity_poly.pdbx_strand_id
1 'polypeptide(L)'
;MSLAKPFTLRPAIPADIPACASTAAAAFADSPLIRVIGPSSEEHTLAFWTAVAASAFDDPNAHLIVAEDTSTSPASLLGFAKWVYVPAGSPPPNILDAGVAFASQATDGGEGGRIWAQTADPALAERFFREQNERHVKYMGQREHWYLEVICTRPEGKGKGVGSGLLTWGVDRADANGCEAYLEASPEGRPLFEKFGWRVLERLEYLDGGYVECSMVRDAALGRGC
;
A
#
# COMPACT_ATOMS: atom_id res chain seq x y z
N MET A 1 -5.85 -33.10 -2.31
CA MET A 1 -5.57 -32.54 -0.97
C MET A 1 -4.95 -31.17 -1.17
N SER A 2 -5.64 -30.08 -0.84
CA SER A 2 -5.01 -28.75 -0.85
C SER A 2 -4.02 -28.73 0.31
N LEU A 3 -2.72 -28.57 0.03
CA LEU A 3 -1.77 -28.26 1.10
C LEU A 3 -2.27 -26.98 1.79
N ALA A 4 -2.29 -26.98 3.12
CA ALA A 4 -2.59 -25.78 3.89
C ALA A 4 -1.62 -24.68 3.46
N LYS A 5 -2.13 -23.46 3.24
CA LYS A 5 -1.28 -22.31 2.97
C LYS A 5 -0.28 -22.19 4.14
N PRO A 6 1.03 -21.98 3.88
CA PRO A 6 2.03 -21.88 4.94
C PRO A 6 1.95 -20.55 5.71
N PHE A 7 0.79 -19.89 5.69
CA PHE A 7 0.56 -18.62 6.34
C PHE A 7 -0.92 -18.42 6.68
N THR A 8 -1.17 -17.61 7.69
CA THR A 8 -2.50 -17.10 8.05
C THR A 8 -2.57 -15.59 7.82
N LEU A 9 -3.78 -15.08 7.57
CA LEU A 9 -4.04 -13.65 7.53
C LEU A 9 -4.74 -13.24 8.81
N ARG A 10 -4.31 -12.12 9.40
CA ARG A 10 -4.96 -11.52 10.57
C ARG A 10 -4.86 -9.99 10.51
N PRO A 11 -5.78 -9.26 11.18
CA PRO A 11 -5.54 -7.86 11.50
C PRO A 11 -4.21 -7.71 12.23
N ALA A 12 -3.47 -6.66 11.89
CA ALA A 12 -2.28 -6.26 12.61
C ALA A 12 -2.64 -5.81 14.02
N ILE A 13 -1.71 -6.02 14.95
CA ILE A 13 -1.67 -5.37 16.26
C ILE A 13 -0.54 -4.34 16.27
N PRO A 14 -0.51 -3.37 17.22
CA PRO A 14 0.56 -2.37 17.27
C PRO A 14 1.97 -2.95 17.32
N ALA A 15 2.15 -4.14 17.92
CA ALA A 15 3.43 -4.84 17.95
C ALA A 15 3.94 -5.30 16.56
N ASP A 16 3.08 -5.38 15.54
CA ASP A 16 3.48 -5.73 14.17
C ASP A 16 4.06 -4.55 13.39
N ILE A 17 3.90 -3.30 13.87
CA ILE A 17 4.30 -2.08 13.14
C ILE A 17 5.78 -2.12 12.71
N PRO A 18 6.77 -2.45 13.58
CA PRO A 18 8.17 -2.51 13.15
C PRO A 18 8.43 -3.60 12.10
N ALA A 19 7.71 -4.72 12.18
CA ALA A 19 7.82 -5.81 11.20
C ALA A 19 7.20 -5.41 9.85
N CYS A 20 6.10 -4.65 9.85
CA CYS A 20 5.53 -4.06 8.65
C CYS A 20 6.51 -3.05 8.02
N ALA A 21 7.08 -2.15 8.82
CA ALA A 21 8.01 -1.13 8.35
C ALA A 21 9.24 -1.73 7.66
N SER A 22 9.90 -2.69 8.32
CA SER A 22 11.04 -3.42 7.73
C SER A 22 10.66 -4.22 6.49
N THR A 23 9.45 -4.78 6.44
CA THR A 23 8.95 -5.51 5.26
C THR A 23 8.77 -4.59 4.06
N ALA A 24 8.20 -3.40 4.24
CA ALA A 24 8.04 -2.42 3.17
C ALA A 24 9.39 -1.86 2.69
N ALA A 25 10.28 -1.51 3.63
CA ALA A 25 11.64 -1.09 3.31
C ALA A 25 12.36 -2.12 2.43
N ALA A 26 12.30 -3.41 2.80
CA ALA A 26 12.90 -4.48 2.01
C ALA A 26 12.20 -4.70 0.65
N ALA A 27 10.86 -4.64 0.62
CA ALA A 27 10.08 -4.86 -0.61
C ALA A 27 10.34 -3.79 -1.67
N PHE A 28 10.60 -2.55 -1.27
CA PHE A 28 10.82 -1.43 -2.18
C PHE A 28 12.29 -1.06 -2.40
N ALA A 29 13.24 -1.72 -1.73
CA ALA A 29 14.68 -1.41 -1.79
C ALA A 29 15.25 -1.44 -3.23
N ASP A 30 14.71 -2.31 -4.09
CA ASP A 30 15.17 -2.45 -5.48
C ASP A 30 14.32 -1.69 -6.50
N SER A 31 13.30 -0.94 -6.05
CA SER A 31 12.51 -0.11 -6.94
C SER A 31 13.35 1.08 -7.42
N PRO A 32 13.55 1.26 -8.74
CA PRO A 32 14.36 2.35 -9.27
C PRO A 32 13.75 3.71 -8.93
N LEU A 33 12.42 3.81 -8.87
CA LEU A 33 11.75 5.03 -8.46
C LEU A 33 11.95 5.33 -6.97
N ILE A 34 11.74 4.35 -6.10
CA ILE A 34 11.84 4.54 -4.64
C ILE A 34 13.28 4.86 -4.21
N ARG A 35 14.30 4.38 -4.93
CA ARG A 35 15.69 4.80 -4.69
C ARG A 35 15.94 6.29 -4.93
N VAL A 36 15.09 6.95 -5.73
CA VAL A 36 15.21 8.38 -6.05
C VAL A 36 14.30 9.22 -5.15
N ILE A 37 13.04 8.78 -4.96
CA ILE A 37 12.01 9.55 -4.24
C ILE A 37 11.80 9.13 -2.78
N GLY A 38 12.42 8.02 -2.35
CA GLY A 38 12.37 7.52 -0.99
C GLY A 38 13.43 8.14 -0.09
N PRO A 39 13.26 8.11 1.24
CA PRO A 39 14.21 8.73 2.16
C PRO A 39 15.63 8.18 1.97
N SER A 40 16.64 9.04 2.07
CA SER A 40 18.03 8.66 1.76
C SER A 40 18.72 7.83 2.84
N SER A 41 18.14 7.70 4.04
CA SER A 41 18.67 6.90 5.14
C SER A 41 17.74 5.74 5.50
N GLU A 42 18.32 4.65 6.02
CA GLU A 42 17.57 3.50 6.53
C GLU A 42 16.65 3.92 7.69
N GLU A 43 17.16 4.76 8.60
CA GLU A 43 16.40 5.30 9.73
C GLU A 43 15.14 6.04 9.25
N HIS A 44 15.26 6.96 8.29
CA HIS A 44 14.11 7.70 7.78
C HIS A 44 13.18 6.83 6.93
N THR A 45 13.72 5.81 6.24
CA THR A 45 12.90 4.82 5.52
C THR A 45 12.04 4.02 6.49
N LEU A 46 12.62 3.54 7.59
CA LEU A 46 11.87 2.83 8.62
C LEU A 46 10.88 3.75 9.34
N ALA A 47 11.25 5.00 9.63
CA ALA A 47 10.35 5.98 10.22
C ALA A 47 9.13 6.26 9.31
N PHE A 48 9.36 6.44 8.01
CA PHE A 48 8.28 6.60 7.01
C PHE A 48 7.32 5.40 7.03
N TRP A 49 7.84 4.18 6.90
CA TRP A 49 6.97 3.00 6.86
C TRP A 49 6.33 2.68 8.20
N THR A 50 6.98 3.05 9.31
CA THR A 50 6.38 3.01 10.65
C THR A 50 5.17 3.93 10.73
N ALA A 51 5.28 5.17 10.23
CA ALA A 51 4.17 6.11 10.18
C ALA A 51 3.01 5.60 9.31
N VAL A 52 3.31 5.09 8.11
CA VAL A 52 2.29 4.51 7.21
C VAL A 52 1.56 3.34 7.87
N ALA A 53 2.29 2.41 8.51
CA ALA A 53 1.68 1.28 9.21
C ALA A 53 0.90 1.72 10.46
N ALA A 54 1.45 2.63 11.27
CA ALA A 54 0.83 3.12 12.50
C ALA A 54 -0.48 3.87 12.23
N SER A 55 -0.55 4.64 11.14
CA SER A 55 -1.75 5.40 10.78
C SER A 55 -3.01 4.54 10.58
N ALA A 56 -2.84 3.23 10.32
CA ALA A 56 -3.98 2.32 10.24
C ALA A 56 -4.72 2.13 11.57
N PHE A 57 -4.10 2.49 12.70
CA PHE A 57 -4.72 2.42 14.03
C PHE A 57 -5.43 3.72 14.42
N ASP A 58 -5.21 4.81 13.67
CA ASP A 58 -5.83 6.12 13.90
C ASP A 58 -7.04 6.38 12.98
N ASP A 59 -7.16 5.63 11.88
CA ASP A 59 -8.28 5.69 10.94
C ASP A 59 -9.18 4.46 11.09
N PRO A 60 -10.45 4.61 11.52
CA PRO A 60 -11.37 3.48 11.66
C PRO A 60 -11.73 2.80 10.33
N ASN A 61 -11.46 3.44 9.19
CA ASN A 61 -11.65 2.84 7.87
C ASN A 61 -10.40 2.17 7.32
N ALA A 62 -9.25 2.36 7.97
CA ALA A 62 -8.01 1.72 7.58
C ALA A 62 -7.90 0.32 8.21
N HIS A 63 -7.35 -0.60 7.42
CA HIS A 63 -7.21 -2.00 7.76
C HIS A 63 -5.82 -2.48 7.37
N LEU A 64 -4.96 -2.62 8.37
CA LEU A 64 -3.65 -3.25 8.22
C LEU A 64 -3.78 -4.75 8.45
N ILE A 65 -3.53 -5.53 7.39
CA ILE A 65 -3.64 -6.99 7.40
C ILE A 65 -2.26 -7.58 7.20
N VAL A 66 -1.86 -8.49 8.08
CA VAL A 66 -0.56 -9.17 8.02
C VAL A 66 -0.73 -10.62 7.62
N ALA A 67 0.25 -11.12 6.86
CA ALA A 67 0.42 -12.52 6.55
C ALA A 67 1.54 -13.08 7.43
N GLU A 68 1.19 -14.02 8.31
CA GLU A 68 2.10 -14.59 9.30
C GLU A 68 2.46 -16.04 8.91
N ASP A 69 3.76 -16.34 8.84
CA ASP A 69 4.28 -17.68 8.62
C ASP A 69 4.02 -18.52 9.87
N THR A 70 3.11 -19.50 9.74
CA THR A 70 2.77 -20.43 10.82
C THR A 70 3.70 -21.64 10.87
N SER A 71 4.65 -21.75 9.94
CA SER A 71 5.64 -22.83 9.90
C SER A 71 6.91 -22.52 10.71
N THR A 72 7.10 -21.28 11.14
CA THR A 72 8.24 -20.85 11.97
C THR A 72 7.83 -20.62 13.42
N SER A 73 8.76 -20.82 14.35
CA SER A 73 8.62 -20.43 15.76
C SER A 73 9.85 -19.64 16.22
N PRO A 74 9.71 -18.34 16.57
CA PRO A 74 8.47 -17.58 16.57
C PRO A 74 7.90 -17.39 15.15
N ALA A 75 6.61 -17.11 15.08
CA ALA A 75 5.95 -16.79 13.82
C ALA A 75 6.58 -15.53 13.22
N SER A 76 6.69 -15.48 11.89
CA SER A 76 7.36 -14.38 11.18
C SER A 76 6.43 -13.76 10.13
N LEU A 77 6.48 -12.44 9.98
CA LEU A 77 5.63 -11.74 9.01
C LEU A 77 6.18 -11.93 7.59
N LEU A 78 5.39 -12.51 6.70
CA LEU A 78 5.73 -12.73 5.29
C LEU A 78 5.30 -11.60 4.37
N GLY A 79 4.35 -10.78 4.81
CA GLY A 79 3.83 -9.66 4.04
C GLY A 79 2.71 -8.95 4.79
N PHE A 80 2.30 -7.80 4.27
CA PHE A 80 1.15 -7.07 4.79
C PHE A 80 0.49 -6.26 3.68
N ALA A 81 -0.75 -5.85 3.91
CA ALA A 81 -1.44 -4.87 3.09
C ALA A 81 -2.16 -3.86 3.98
N LYS A 82 -2.17 -2.60 3.58
CA LYS A 82 -3.03 -1.58 4.15
C LYS A 82 -4.12 -1.25 3.14
N TRP A 83 -5.35 -1.58 3.53
CA TRP A 83 -6.56 -1.25 2.81
C TRP A 83 -7.28 -0.11 3.50
N VAL A 84 -7.92 0.78 2.77
CA VAL A 84 -8.75 1.86 3.32
C VAL A 84 -10.12 1.80 2.65
N TYR A 85 -11.17 1.69 3.44
CA TYR A 85 -12.53 1.88 2.94
C TYR A 85 -12.83 3.37 2.82
N VAL A 86 -13.31 3.83 1.67
CA VAL A 86 -13.65 5.23 1.44
C VAL A 86 -15.16 5.33 1.28
N PRO A 87 -15.88 5.85 2.29
CA PRO A 87 -17.33 6.05 2.21
C PRO A 87 -17.71 7.04 1.11
N ALA A 88 -18.92 6.89 0.56
CA ALA A 88 -19.48 7.88 -0.36
C ALA A 88 -19.50 9.28 0.28
N GLY A 89 -19.06 10.29 -0.46
CA GLY A 89 -18.97 11.67 0.02
C GLY A 89 -17.65 12.02 0.73
N SER A 90 -16.83 11.03 1.08
CA SER A 90 -15.50 11.27 1.66
C SER A 90 -14.47 11.59 0.57
N PRO A 91 -13.48 12.46 0.84
CA PRO A 91 -12.34 12.61 -0.05
C PRO A 91 -11.48 11.33 -0.04
N PRO A 92 -10.78 11.01 -1.14
CA PRO A 92 -9.80 9.93 -1.15
C PRO A 92 -8.67 10.18 -0.13
N PRO A 93 -8.17 9.14 0.55
CA PRO A 93 -7.00 9.25 1.42
C PRO A 93 -5.73 9.46 0.60
N ASN A 94 -4.71 10.07 1.21
CA ASN A 94 -3.38 10.18 0.63
C ASN A 94 -2.35 9.52 1.56
N ILE A 95 -1.51 8.64 1.00
CA ILE A 95 -0.46 7.95 1.77
C ILE A 95 0.47 8.93 2.52
N LEU A 96 0.62 10.15 2.01
CA LEU A 96 1.42 11.18 2.64
C LEU A 96 0.77 11.77 3.89
N ASP A 97 -0.54 11.72 4.05
CA ASP A 97 -1.21 12.25 5.24
C ASP A 97 -0.73 11.50 6.50
N ALA A 98 -0.48 10.19 6.38
CA ALA A 98 0.14 9.37 7.42
C ALA A 98 1.59 9.78 7.75
N GLY A 99 2.39 10.05 6.72
CA GLY A 99 3.80 10.45 6.89
C GLY A 99 3.95 11.87 7.45
N VAL A 100 3.06 12.79 7.09
CA VAL A 100 3.06 14.18 7.60
C VAL A 100 2.62 14.23 9.07
N ALA A 101 1.62 13.43 9.45
CA ALA A 101 1.18 13.32 10.85
C ALA A 101 2.34 12.90 11.78
N PHE A 102 3.14 11.91 11.37
CA PHE A 102 4.29 11.47 12.16
C PHE A 102 5.43 12.50 12.20
N ALA A 103 5.76 13.13 11.06
CA ALA A 103 6.78 14.18 11.00
C ALA A 103 6.45 15.38 11.91
N SER A 104 5.16 15.73 12.04
CA SER A 104 4.70 16.81 12.91
C SER A 104 4.84 16.51 14.41
N GLN A 105 4.92 15.23 14.79
CA GLN A 105 5.09 14.80 16.19
C GLN A 105 6.56 14.61 16.59
N ALA A 106 7.48 14.58 15.62
CA ALA A 106 8.89 14.22 15.84
C ALA A 106 9.86 15.42 15.93
N THR A 107 9.45 16.66 15.64
CA THR A 107 10.37 17.82 15.66
C THR A 107 9.86 19.01 16.50
N ASP A 108 10.69 19.43 17.46
CA ASP A 108 10.63 20.75 18.08
C ASP A 108 10.96 21.82 17.02
N GLY A 109 9.93 22.36 16.35
CA GLY A 109 9.94 23.71 15.75
C GLY A 109 10.92 24.01 14.59
N GLY A 110 11.67 23.05 14.07
CA GLY A 110 12.47 23.20 12.85
C GLY A 110 11.73 22.59 11.65
N GLU A 111 11.62 23.34 10.55
CA GLU A 111 10.95 23.00 9.27
C GLU A 111 10.38 21.58 9.23
N GLY A 112 9.08 21.47 9.52
CA GLY A 112 8.27 20.25 9.39
C GLY A 112 8.13 19.79 7.94
N GLY A 113 9.25 19.66 7.25
CA GLY A 113 9.35 19.22 5.88
C GLY A 113 9.22 17.71 5.88
N ARG A 114 7.99 17.23 5.64
CA ARG A 114 7.68 16.10 4.74
C ARG A 114 8.81 15.06 4.70
N ILE A 115 8.67 13.87 5.28
CA ILE A 115 9.72 12.82 5.40
C ILE A 115 10.55 12.58 4.10
N TRP A 116 10.04 12.96 2.93
CA TRP A 116 10.70 12.94 1.62
C TRP A 116 11.49 14.21 1.20
N ALA A 117 11.64 15.22 2.06
CA ALA A 117 12.51 16.38 1.81
C ALA A 117 13.99 15.99 1.77
N GLN A 118 14.34 14.80 2.30
CA GLN A 118 15.69 14.23 2.32
C GLN A 118 15.83 13.06 1.34
N THR A 119 15.28 13.22 0.14
CA THR A 119 15.39 12.25 -0.96
C THR A 119 16.47 12.71 -1.94
N ALA A 120 16.86 11.85 -2.88
CA ALA A 120 17.80 12.26 -3.92
C ALA A 120 17.19 13.30 -4.88
N ASP A 121 15.87 13.28 -5.08
CA ASP A 121 15.13 14.27 -5.86
C ASP A 121 13.78 14.63 -5.20
N PRO A 122 13.76 15.65 -4.33
CA PRO A 122 12.54 16.08 -3.63
C PRO A 122 11.45 16.62 -4.57
N ALA A 123 11.83 17.21 -5.72
CA ALA A 123 10.88 17.73 -6.70
C ALA A 123 10.16 16.58 -7.42
N LEU A 124 10.89 15.51 -7.76
CA LEU A 124 10.29 14.30 -8.29
C LEU A 124 9.40 13.59 -7.24
N ALA A 125 9.82 13.54 -5.98
CA ALA A 125 8.99 12.98 -4.90
C ALA A 125 7.67 13.76 -4.77
N GLU A 126 7.73 15.10 -4.72
CA GLU A 126 6.53 15.93 -4.66
C GLU A 126 5.63 15.73 -5.89
N ARG A 127 6.22 15.65 -7.08
CA ARG A 127 5.48 15.37 -8.32
C ARG A 127 4.78 14.02 -8.25
N PHE A 128 5.49 12.97 -7.88
CA PHE A 128 4.96 11.60 -7.81
C PHE A 128 3.72 11.52 -6.92
N PHE A 129 3.81 11.98 -5.67
CA PHE A 129 2.70 11.87 -4.73
C PHE A 129 1.54 12.81 -5.06
N ARG A 130 1.82 14.00 -5.61
CA ARG A 130 0.76 14.88 -6.13
C ARG A 130 0.00 14.21 -7.27
N GLU A 131 0.71 13.66 -8.26
CA GLU A 131 0.11 12.99 -9.42
C GLU A 131 -0.64 11.70 -9.03
N GLN A 132 -0.18 10.98 -8.00
CA GLN A 132 -0.91 9.86 -7.39
C GLN A 132 -2.26 10.32 -6.81
N ASN A 133 -2.24 11.32 -5.93
CA ASN A 133 -3.45 11.88 -5.33
C ASN A 133 -4.42 12.46 -6.38
N GLU A 134 -3.91 13.23 -7.34
CA GLU A 134 -4.72 13.80 -8.43
C GLU A 134 -5.44 12.72 -9.24
N ARG A 135 -4.80 11.58 -9.51
CA ARG A 135 -5.45 10.46 -10.22
C ARG A 135 -6.46 9.74 -9.35
N HIS A 136 -6.18 9.53 -8.07
CA HIS A 136 -7.16 8.96 -7.14
C HIS A 136 -8.43 9.82 -7.08
N VAL A 137 -8.27 11.15 -6.98
CA VAL A 137 -9.40 12.11 -7.06
C VAL A 137 -10.07 12.09 -8.43
N LYS A 138 -9.31 12.09 -9.53
CA LYS A 138 -9.84 12.08 -10.91
C LYS A 138 -10.71 10.85 -11.18
N TYR A 139 -10.27 9.67 -10.75
CA TYR A 139 -10.93 8.41 -11.06
C TYR A 139 -11.96 7.99 -10.04
N MET A 140 -11.74 8.23 -8.76
CA MET A 140 -12.67 7.81 -7.72
C MET A 140 -13.53 8.96 -7.20
N GLY A 141 -13.01 10.19 -7.18
CA GLY A 141 -13.72 11.35 -6.64
C GLY A 141 -14.19 11.06 -5.22
N GLN A 142 -15.49 11.26 -4.96
CA GLN A 142 -16.12 10.93 -3.68
C GLN A 142 -17.02 9.68 -3.77
N ARG A 143 -16.78 8.81 -4.77
CA ARG A 143 -17.51 7.53 -4.88
C ARG A 143 -17.10 6.60 -3.75
N GLU A 144 -18.02 5.75 -3.30
CA GLU A 144 -17.67 4.67 -2.37
C GLU A 144 -16.71 3.68 -3.04
N HIS A 145 -15.61 3.34 -2.38
CA HIS A 145 -14.66 2.34 -2.89
C HIS A 145 -13.71 1.82 -1.80
N TRP A 146 -13.03 0.71 -2.11
CA TRP A 146 -11.87 0.26 -1.36
C TRP A 146 -10.57 0.74 -2.02
N TYR A 147 -9.63 1.26 -1.24
CA TYR A 147 -8.32 1.67 -1.71
C TYR A 147 -7.24 0.73 -1.16
N LEU A 148 -6.43 0.14 -2.04
CA LEU A 148 -5.20 -0.55 -1.63
C LEU A 148 -4.06 0.45 -1.62
N GLU A 149 -3.77 1.00 -0.44
CA GLU A 149 -2.72 2.01 -0.27
C GLU A 149 -1.32 1.37 -0.35
N VAL A 150 -1.13 0.20 0.26
CA VAL A 150 0.14 -0.53 0.17
C VAL A 150 -0.07 -2.03 0.25
N ILE A 151 0.74 -2.77 -0.50
CA ILE A 151 0.88 -4.22 -0.37
C ILE A 151 2.35 -4.60 -0.51
N CYS A 152 2.87 -5.33 0.47
CA CYS A 152 4.25 -5.76 0.51
C CYS A 152 4.32 -7.26 0.79
N THR A 153 5.26 -7.95 0.15
CA THR A 153 5.57 -9.35 0.42
C THR A 153 7.08 -9.48 0.52
N ARG A 154 7.56 -10.07 1.61
CA ARG A 154 8.98 -10.39 1.78
C ARG A 154 9.43 -11.40 0.73
N PRO A 155 10.73 -11.45 0.37
CA PRO A 155 11.28 -12.48 -0.50
C PRO A 155 10.88 -13.90 -0.10
N GLU A 156 10.88 -14.21 1.20
CA GLU A 156 10.49 -15.51 1.76
C GLU A 156 9.01 -15.85 1.56
N GLY A 157 8.16 -14.85 1.31
CA GLY A 157 6.74 -14.98 1.01
C GLY A 157 6.44 -15.08 -0.50
N LYS A 158 7.40 -14.77 -1.38
CA LYS A 158 7.20 -14.82 -2.84
C LYS A 158 6.91 -16.25 -3.30
N GLY A 159 5.98 -16.40 -4.24
CA GLY A 159 5.55 -17.71 -4.74
C GLY A 159 4.70 -18.56 -3.79
N LYS A 160 4.51 -18.14 -2.52
CA LYS A 160 3.67 -18.86 -1.54
C LYS A 160 2.20 -18.43 -1.54
N GLY A 161 1.82 -17.46 -2.38
CA GLY A 161 0.46 -16.93 -2.45
C GLY A 161 0.14 -15.85 -1.41
N VAL A 162 1.14 -15.29 -0.72
CA VAL A 162 0.99 -14.23 0.30
C VAL A 162 0.30 -12.99 -0.28
N GLY A 163 0.85 -12.42 -1.35
CA GLY A 163 0.27 -11.25 -2.03
C GLY A 163 -1.16 -11.51 -2.51
N SER A 164 -1.43 -12.68 -3.07
CA SER A 164 -2.78 -13.09 -3.47
C SER A 164 -3.74 -13.16 -2.28
N GLY A 165 -3.33 -13.72 -1.14
CA GLY A 165 -4.15 -13.77 0.06
C GLY A 165 -4.49 -12.37 0.61
N LEU A 166 -3.48 -11.51 0.72
CA LEU A 166 -3.64 -10.12 1.17
C LEU A 166 -4.54 -9.30 0.23
N LEU A 167 -4.43 -9.54 -1.09
CA LEU A 167 -5.28 -8.91 -2.09
C LEU A 167 -6.73 -9.40 -1.99
N THR A 168 -6.95 -10.72 -1.88
CA THR A 168 -8.28 -11.33 -1.70
C THR A 168 -9.03 -10.73 -0.52
N TRP A 169 -8.35 -10.46 0.61
CA TRP A 169 -9.00 -9.92 1.80
C TRP A 169 -9.75 -8.60 1.53
N GLY A 170 -9.19 -7.70 0.73
CA GLY A 170 -9.83 -6.43 0.37
C GLY A 170 -10.81 -6.58 -0.79
N VAL A 171 -10.51 -7.45 -1.77
CA VAL A 171 -11.42 -7.81 -2.87
C VAL A 171 -12.76 -8.28 -2.33
N ASP A 172 -12.75 -9.23 -1.40
CA ASP A 172 -13.98 -9.84 -0.88
C ASP A 172 -14.85 -8.80 -0.18
N ARG A 173 -14.24 -7.76 0.40
CA ARG A 173 -14.96 -6.64 1.03
C ARG A 173 -15.53 -5.69 0.00
N ALA A 174 -14.75 -5.31 -1.01
CA ALA A 174 -15.26 -4.50 -2.12
C ALA A 174 -16.45 -5.18 -2.81
N ASP A 175 -16.36 -6.49 -3.02
CA ASP A 175 -17.45 -7.29 -3.58
C ASP A 175 -18.68 -7.34 -2.65
N ALA A 176 -18.46 -7.53 -1.34
CA ALA A 176 -19.55 -7.52 -0.34
C ALA A 176 -20.23 -6.15 -0.21
N ASN A 177 -19.47 -5.05 -0.37
CA ASN A 177 -19.99 -3.69 -0.41
C ASN A 177 -20.63 -3.34 -1.77
N GLY A 178 -20.39 -4.13 -2.82
CA GLY A 178 -20.85 -3.84 -4.17
C GLY A 178 -20.18 -2.60 -4.78
N CYS A 179 -18.97 -2.26 -4.33
CA CYS A 179 -18.23 -1.06 -4.77
C CYS A 179 -16.89 -1.40 -5.43
N GLU A 180 -16.31 -0.41 -6.12
CA GLU A 180 -15.03 -0.57 -6.81
C GLU A 180 -13.87 -0.73 -5.81
N ALA A 181 -12.77 -1.30 -6.30
CA ALA A 181 -11.47 -1.25 -5.63
C ALA A 181 -10.44 -0.52 -6.52
N TYR A 182 -9.69 0.41 -5.95
CA TYR A 182 -8.74 1.28 -6.63
C TYR A 182 -7.32 1.12 -6.05
N LEU A 183 -6.30 1.28 -6.90
CA LEU A 183 -4.89 1.27 -6.52
C LEU A 183 -4.00 1.93 -7.56
N GLU A 184 -2.78 2.27 -7.15
CA GLU A 184 -1.66 2.52 -8.05
C GLU A 184 -0.68 1.34 -8.06
N ALA A 185 -0.50 0.76 -9.24
CA ALA A 185 0.34 -0.41 -9.44
C ALA A 185 1.75 -0.02 -9.87
N SER A 186 2.74 -0.54 -9.14
CA SER A 186 4.12 -0.64 -9.62
C SER A 186 4.23 -1.58 -10.82
N PRO A 187 5.29 -1.48 -11.65
CA PRO A 187 5.55 -2.44 -12.71
C PRO A 187 5.57 -3.90 -12.23
N GLU A 188 6.15 -4.16 -11.05
CA GLU A 188 6.23 -5.50 -10.45
C GLU A 188 4.86 -6.00 -9.95
N GLY A 189 4.05 -5.12 -9.37
CA GLY A 189 2.74 -5.48 -8.81
C GLY A 189 1.64 -5.66 -9.86
N ARG A 190 1.70 -4.91 -10.97
CA ARG A 190 0.66 -4.88 -12.02
C ARG A 190 0.18 -6.27 -12.48
N PRO A 191 1.06 -7.24 -12.81
CA PRO A 191 0.62 -8.55 -13.28
C PRO A 191 -0.21 -9.33 -12.25
N LEU A 192 0.00 -9.10 -10.94
CA LEU A 192 -0.83 -9.69 -9.89
C LEU A 192 -2.23 -9.08 -9.89
N PHE A 193 -2.33 -7.75 -9.95
CA PHE A 193 -3.61 -7.05 -9.93
C PHE A 193 -4.46 -7.38 -11.17
N GLU A 194 -3.85 -7.44 -12.36
CA GLU A 194 -4.53 -7.83 -13.60
C GLU A 194 -5.16 -9.23 -13.50
N LYS A 195 -4.47 -10.19 -12.87
CA LYS A 195 -5.02 -11.55 -12.64
C LYS A 195 -6.26 -11.55 -11.73
N PHE A 196 -6.42 -10.53 -10.91
CA PHE A 196 -7.56 -10.38 -10.01
C PHE A 196 -8.69 -9.49 -10.57
N GLY A 197 -8.59 -9.08 -11.84
CA GLY A 197 -9.64 -8.34 -12.54
C GLY A 197 -9.47 -6.82 -12.50
N TRP A 198 -8.33 -6.30 -12.04
CA TRP A 198 -8.02 -4.89 -12.20
C TRP A 198 -7.72 -4.55 -13.66
N ARG A 199 -8.27 -3.43 -14.13
CA ARG A 199 -7.96 -2.84 -15.43
C ARG A 199 -7.20 -1.53 -15.26
N VAL A 200 -6.28 -1.25 -16.17
CA VAL A 200 -5.54 0.01 -16.20
C VAL A 200 -6.45 1.15 -16.65
N LEU A 201 -6.44 2.24 -15.90
CA LEU A 201 -7.10 3.51 -16.23
C LEU A 201 -6.13 4.48 -16.90
N GLU A 202 -4.94 4.61 -16.31
CA GLU A 202 -3.92 5.57 -16.74
C GLU A 202 -2.53 5.04 -16.41
N ARG A 203 -1.55 5.46 -17.22
CA ARG A 203 -0.14 5.15 -17.05
C ARG A 203 0.62 6.47 -16.90
N LEU A 204 1.42 6.59 -15.85
CA LEU A 204 2.36 7.70 -15.70
C LEU A 204 3.78 7.18 -15.74
N GLU A 205 4.61 7.90 -16.49
CA GLU A 205 6.01 7.59 -16.67
C GLU A 205 6.88 8.50 -15.80
N TYR A 206 7.87 7.89 -15.18
CA TYR A 206 8.90 8.53 -14.38
C TYR A 206 10.26 8.02 -14.85
N LEU A 207 11.32 8.78 -14.53
CA LEU A 207 12.69 8.44 -14.90
C LEU A 207 12.85 8.21 -16.41
N ASP A 208 12.30 9.13 -17.21
CA ASP A 208 12.31 9.08 -18.68
C ASP A 208 11.79 7.74 -19.26
N GLY A 209 10.72 7.21 -18.66
CA GLY A 209 10.10 5.94 -19.04
C GLY A 209 10.69 4.70 -18.34
N GLY A 210 11.72 4.89 -17.51
CA GLY A 210 12.35 3.82 -16.71
C GLY A 210 11.44 3.24 -15.61
N TYR A 211 10.37 3.94 -15.25
CA TYR A 211 9.34 3.44 -14.34
C TYR A 211 7.95 3.87 -14.79
N VAL A 212 7.01 2.92 -14.84
CA VAL A 212 5.62 3.17 -15.24
C VAL A 212 4.68 2.75 -14.12
N GLU A 213 4.05 3.73 -13.48
CA GLU A 213 2.99 3.48 -12.51
C GLU A 213 1.63 3.47 -13.21
N CYS A 214 0.77 2.52 -12.85
CA CYS A 214 -0.57 2.40 -13.44
C CYS A 214 -1.64 2.66 -12.39
N SER A 215 -2.50 3.67 -12.59
CA SER A 215 -3.76 3.74 -11.84
C SER A 215 -4.67 2.62 -12.34
N MET A 216 -5.20 1.81 -11.45
CA MET A 216 -6.03 0.66 -11.79
C MET A 216 -7.29 0.63 -10.96
N VAL A 217 -8.37 0.14 -11.58
CA VAL A 217 -9.65 -0.08 -10.92
C VAL A 217 -10.14 -1.49 -11.18
N ARG A 218 -10.84 -2.04 -10.19
CA ARG A 218 -11.61 -3.27 -10.31
C ARG A 218 -13.06 -2.98 -9.92
N ASP A 219 -13.99 -3.38 -10.78
CA ASP A 219 -15.42 -3.35 -10.47
C ASP A 219 -15.75 -4.47 -9.48
N ALA A 220 -16.76 -4.27 -8.63
CA ALA A 220 -17.27 -5.35 -7.79
C ALA A 220 -17.73 -6.54 -8.66
N ALA A 221 -17.41 -7.76 -8.21
CA ALA A 221 -18.01 -8.96 -8.76
C ALA A 221 -19.47 -9.04 -8.28
N LEU A 222 -20.36 -8.24 -8.90
CA LEU A 222 -21.79 -8.37 -8.72
C LEU A 222 -22.16 -9.81 -9.10
N GLY A 223 -22.76 -10.53 -8.16
CA GLY A 223 -22.83 -11.99 -8.16
C GLY A 223 -23.08 -12.62 -9.53
N ARG A 224 -22.34 -13.70 -9.83
CA ARG A 224 -22.97 -14.81 -10.52
C ARG A 224 -24.18 -15.17 -9.65
N GLY A 225 -25.37 -14.78 -10.09
CA GLY A 225 -26.61 -14.97 -9.35
C GLY A 225 -26.77 -16.41 -8.89
N CYS A 226 -27.52 -16.54 -7.81
CA CYS A 226 -28.01 -17.78 -7.20
C CYS A 226 -28.35 -18.88 -8.21
#